data_AF-A0A965CBK1-F1
#
_entry.id   AF-A0A965CBK1-F1
#
_cell.length_a   1.000
_cell.length_b   1.000
_cell.length_c   1.000
_cell.angle_alpha   90.00
_cell.angle_beta   90.00
_cell.angle_gamma   90.00
#
_symmetry.space_group_name_H-M   'P 1'
#
loop_
_entity.id
_entity.type
_entity.pdbx_description
1 polymer ?
#
loop_
_entity_poly.entity_id
_entity_poly.type
_entity_poly.pdbx_seq_one_letter_code
_entity_poly.pdbx_strand_id
1 'polypeptide(L)'
;MTGRGADLLIIDDPHSEQDAYSQTAFDKAYEWYTSGPRQRLQPGGRIVLVMTRWSTKDLTAQLIKAQAAEDKADQWEVVEFPAILPSGKPVWPEYWKLEDLLSVKASAGISKWNAQYMQDPTAEEGSLIKREWWRDWTEDYIPPLDHVIQSYDTAFMKKETADYSAITTWGVFRLNEDSPQHLILLDARKERLEFPDLRRLAHEQYTYWNPDTVLIEAKASGLPLTYELRQMGIPVVNFSPSKGNDKHSRVNAVSPLFESGMIWAPKSKQFAQEVIEECAAFPFGDNDDLVDSTTQAVMRFRQGGLISHPEDYIDPPASLDDNKIYY
;
A
#
# COMPACT_ATOMS: atom_id res chain seq x y z
N MET A 1 -1.02 30.78 16.61
CA MET A 1 -0.72 32.22 16.39
C MET A 1 -1.83 33.09 16.98
N THR A 2 -1.51 34.01 17.90
CA THR A 2 -2.49 34.87 18.58
C THR A 2 -2.44 36.33 18.10
N GLY A 3 -3.62 36.84 17.70
CA GLY A 3 -4.02 38.24 17.91
C GLY A 3 -3.74 39.30 16.84
N ARG A 4 -2.87 39.06 15.84
CA ARG A 4 -2.54 40.08 14.82
C ARG A 4 -2.78 39.57 13.40
N GLY A 5 -3.32 40.44 12.54
CA GLY A 5 -3.39 40.20 11.11
C GLY A 5 -2.01 40.35 10.46
N ALA A 6 -1.83 39.78 9.27
CA ALA A 6 -0.57 39.79 8.55
C ALA A 6 -0.75 40.30 7.12
N ASP A 7 0.14 41.19 6.69
CA ASP A 7 0.30 41.62 5.29
C ASP A 7 1.20 40.66 4.50
N LEU A 8 2.11 39.95 5.19
CA LEU A 8 2.95 38.91 4.62
C LEU A 8 3.06 37.75 5.61
N LEU A 9 2.79 36.53 5.13
CA LEU A 9 3.02 35.28 5.86
C LEU A 9 4.02 34.43 5.09
N ILE A 10 5.04 33.95 5.79
CA ILE A 10 6.00 33.00 5.25
C ILE A 10 5.80 31.69 5.99
N ILE A 11 5.54 30.63 5.25
CA ILE A 11 5.44 29.26 5.74
C ILE A 11 6.67 28.51 5.23
N ASP A 12 7.44 27.98 6.15
CA ASP A 12 8.71 27.29 5.88
C ASP A 12 8.57 25.83 6.32
N ASP A 13 8.78 24.91 5.38
CA ASP A 13 8.72 23.45 5.53
C ASP A 13 7.64 22.97 6.53
N PRO A 14 6.34 23.05 6.17
CA PRO A 14 5.26 22.64 7.05
C PRO A 14 5.14 21.12 7.23
N HIS A 15 5.95 20.34 6.51
CA HIS A 15 6.02 18.88 6.59
C HIS A 15 7.44 18.44 6.91
N SER A 16 7.56 17.44 7.77
CA SER A 16 8.81 16.74 8.03
C SER A 16 8.94 15.47 7.16
N GLU A 17 10.15 14.89 7.10
CA GLU A 17 10.37 13.61 6.41
C GLU A 17 9.48 12.48 6.98
N GLN A 18 9.15 12.53 8.27
CA GLN A 18 8.29 11.51 8.89
C GLN A 18 6.82 11.66 8.45
N ASP A 19 6.38 12.88 8.14
CA ASP A 19 5.01 13.16 7.71
C ASP A 19 4.73 12.59 6.30
N ALA A 20 5.78 12.39 5.49
CA ALA A 20 5.68 11.85 4.13
C ALA A 20 4.95 10.48 4.06
N TYR A 21 4.98 9.73 5.16
CA TYR A 21 4.39 8.39 5.27
C TYR A 21 3.02 8.39 5.97
N SER A 22 2.49 9.54 6.39
CA SER A 22 1.25 9.63 7.16
C SER A 22 0.23 10.53 6.47
N GLN A 23 -0.84 9.91 5.96
CA GLN A 23 -1.97 10.66 5.40
C GLN A 23 -2.55 11.67 6.40
N THR A 24 -2.68 11.26 7.66
CA THR A 24 -3.22 12.10 8.73
C THR A 24 -2.34 13.33 9.00
N ALA A 25 -1.03 13.26 8.75
CA ALA A 25 -0.14 14.41 8.92
C ALA A 25 -0.43 15.49 7.87
N PHE A 26 -0.64 15.11 6.61
CA PHE A 26 -1.01 16.04 5.55
C PHE A 26 -2.35 16.72 5.81
N ASP A 27 -3.36 15.96 6.26
CA ASP A 27 -4.68 16.50 6.59
C ASP A 27 -4.60 17.52 7.73
N LYS A 28 -3.81 17.21 8.77
CA LYS A 28 -3.55 18.13 9.90
C LYS A 28 -2.85 19.40 9.45
N ALA A 29 -1.87 19.32 8.54
CA ALA A 29 -1.19 20.50 8.02
C ALA A 29 -2.13 21.40 7.22
N TYR A 30 -3.04 20.81 6.43
CA TYR A 30 -4.04 21.57 5.69
C TYR A 30 -5.10 22.21 6.61
N GLU A 31 -5.56 21.48 7.64
CA GLU A 31 -6.45 22.02 8.67
C GLU A 31 -5.77 23.17 9.43
N TRP A 32 -4.49 23.00 9.79
CA TRP A 32 -3.69 24.06 10.42
C TRP A 32 -3.60 25.29 9.52
N TYR A 33 -3.31 25.12 8.22
CA TYR A 33 -3.23 26.22 7.26
C TYR A 33 -4.55 27.00 7.16
N THR A 34 -5.67 26.30 6.98
CA THR A 34 -7.00 26.90 6.76
C THR A 34 -7.57 27.53 8.02
N SER A 35 -7.32 26.97 9.20
CA SER A 35 -7.80 27.48 10.49
C SER A 35 -6.90 28.55 11.12
N GLY A 36 -5.61 28.58 10.74
CA GLY A 36 -4.61 29.46 11.32
C GLY A 36 -4.10 30.51 10.34
N PRO A 37 -2.97 30.27 9.65
CA PRO A 37 -2.32 31.23 8.75
C PRO A 37 -3.29 31.95 7.81
N ARG A 38 -4.16 31.21 7.12
CA ARG A 38 -5.02 31.81 6.09
C ARG A 38 -6.04 32.80 6.65
N GLN A 39 -6.58 32.55 7.84
CA GLN A 39 -7.53 33.47 8.51
C GLN A 39 -6.87 34.75 9.02
N ARG A 40 -5.53 34.77 9.14
CA ARG A 40 -4.78 35.95 9.59
C ARG A 40 -4.39 36.88 8.45
N LEU A 41 -4.45 36.42 7.22
CA LEU A 41 -4.07 37.22 6.06
C LEU A 41 -5.06 38.37 5.87
N GLN A 42 -4.53 39.60 5.86
CA GLN A 42 -5.34 40.80 5.64
C GLN A 42 -5.65 41.00 4.15
N PRO A 43 -6.69 41.78 3.80
CA PRO A 43 -6.96 42.14 2.41
C PRO A 43 -5.73 42.72 1.72
N GLY A 44 -5.33 42.13 0.58
CA GLY A 44 -4.13 42.52 -0.15
C GLY A 44 -2.82 41.91 0.35
N GLY A 45 -2.85 41.16 1.46
CA GLY A 45 -1.69 40.44 1.97
C GLY A 45 -1.26 39.28 1.07
N ARG A 46 -0.02 38.80 1.27
CA ARG A 46 0.58 37.69 0.52
C ARG A 46 1.00 36.54 1.43
N ILE A 47 0.94 35.32 0.90
CA ILE A 47 1.51 34.13 1.53
C ILE A 47 2.64 33.64 0.63
N VAL A 48 3.78 33.32 1.23
CA VAL A 48 4.89 32.63 0.58
C VAL A 48 5.02 31.29 1.29
N LEU A 49 4.81 30.20 0.55
CA LEU A 49 5.03 28.85 1.02
C LEU A 49 6.31 28.33 0.39
N VAL A 50 7.31 28.02 1.22
CA VAL A 50 8.55 27.38 0.82
C VAL A 50 8.56 26.01 1.45
N MET A 51 8.63 24.96 0.63
CA MET A 51 8.71 23.60 1.14
C MET A 51 9.33 22.63 0.14
N THR A 52 9.89 21.56 0.66
CA THR A 52 10.18 20.35 -0.13
C THR A 52 8.89 19.60 -0.44
N ARG A 53 8.66 19.19 -1.68
CA ARG A 53 7.53 18.32 -2.04
C ARG A 53 7.71 16.92 -1.46
N TRP A 54 6.64 16.39 -0.86
CA TRP A 54 6.67 15.07 -0.18
C TRP A 54 5.65 14.09 -0.76
N SER A 55 4.53 14.59 -1.28
CA SER A 55 3.43 13.74 -1.75
C SER A 55 2.51 14.51 -2.70
N THR A 56 1.72 13.78 -3.48
CA THR A 56 0.57 14.35 -4.21
C THR A 56 -0.55 14.86 -3.30
N LYS A 57 -0.42 14.65 -1.98
CA LYS A 57 -1.37 15.11 -0.96
C LYS A 57 -0.78 16.11 0.04
N ASP A 58 0.45 16.56 -0.18
CA ASP A 58 1.08 17.58 0.67
C ASP A 58 0.36 18.93 0.60
N LEU A 59 0.75 19.89 1.45
CA LEU A 59 0.07 21.18 1.57
C LEU A 59 0.02 21.92 0.23
N THR A 60 1.12 21.91 -0.54
CA THR A 60 1.18 22.55 -1.86
C THR A 60 0.18 21.92 -2.81
N ALA A 61 0.12 20.58 -2.86
CA ALA A 61 -0.81 19.87 -3.72
C ALA A 61 -2.28 20.17 -3.37
N GLN A 62 -2.61 20.22 -2.07
CA GLN A 62 -3.98 20.55 -1.63
C GLN A 62 -4.37 21.99 -1.98
N LEU A 63 -3.44 22.94 -1.87
CA LEU A 63 -3.69 24.34 -2.23
C LEU A 63 -3.91 24.53 -3.74
N ILE A 64 -3.08 23.88 -4.57
CA ILE A 64 -3.25 23.90 -6.03
C ILE A 64 -4.58 23.23 -6.42
N LYS A 65 -4.94 22.12 -5.76
CA LYS A 65 -6.23 21.45 -6.00
C LYS A 65 -7.41 22.36 -5.62
N ALA A 66 -7.32 23.05 -4.49
CA ALA A 66 -8.36 24.02 -4.07
C ALA A 66 -8.48 25.18 -5.06
N GLN A 67 -7.35 25.70 -5.56
CA GLN A 67 -7.32 26.71 -6.62
C GLN A 67 -8.03 26.23 -7.90
N ALA A 68 -7.77 25.00 -8.32
CA ALA A 68 -8.38 24.44 -9.54
C ALA A 68 -9.87 24.12 -9.38
N ALA A 69 -10.34 23.86 -8.16
CA ALA A 69 -11.72 23.49 -7.88
C ALA A 69 -12.68 24.69 -7.83
N GLU A 70 -12.19 25.88 -7.47
CA GLU A 70 -13.02 27.07 -7.25
C GLU A 70 -12.31 28.33 -7.78
N ASP A 71 -12.89 28.99 -8.79
CA ASP A 71 -12.30 30.17 -9.45
C ASP A 71 -12.04 31.35 -8.49
N LYS A 72 -12.75 31.39 -7.36
CA LYS A 72 -12.61 32.43 -6.33
C LYS A 72 -11.68 32.05 -5.18
N ALA A 73 -11.10 30.86 -5.20
CA ALA A 73 -10.09 30.46 -4.23
C ALA A 73 -8.81 31.27 -4.40
N ASP A 74 -7.92 31.16 -3.40
CA ASP A 74 -6.60 31.77 -3.48
C ASP A 74 -5.84 31.24 -4.69
N GLN A 75 -5.27 32.16 -5.47
CA GLN A 75 -4.47 31.83 -6.64
C GLN A 75 -3.00 31.79 -6.26
N TRP A 76 -2.33 30.70 -6.62
CA TRP A 76 -0.93 30.44 -6.33
C TRP A 76 -0.09 30.53 -7.61
N GLU A 77 1.08 31.15 -7.46
CA GLU A 77 2.16 31.06 -8.44
C GLU A 77 3.13 30.00 -7.94
N VAL A 78 3.35 28.97 -8.74
CA VAL A 78 4.22 27.84 -8.39
C VAL A 78 5.58 28.05 -9.02
N VAL A 79 6.63 28.01 -8.20
CA VAL A 79 8.03 28.10 -8.64
C VAL A 79 8.75 26.86 -8.14
N GLU A 80 9.28 26.06 -9.07
CA GLU A 80 9.91 24.77 -8.77
C GLU A 80 11.41 24.82 -9.06
N PHE A 81 12.19 24.19 -8.18
CA PHE A 81 13.64 24.09 -8.30
C PHE A 81 14.08 22.61 -8.31
N PRO A 82 13.82 21.86 -9.39
CA PRO A 82 14.27 20.47 -9.49
C PRO A 82 15.80 20.42 -9.54
N ALA A 83 16.40 19.44 -8.87
CA ALA A 83 17.85 19.25 -8.80
C ALA A 83 18.49 19.19 -10.20
N ILE A 84 17.77 18.64 -11.18
CA ILE A 84 18.11 18.66 -12.60
C ILE A 84 17.00 19.44 -13.34
N LEU A 85 17.38 20.55 -13.96
CA LEU A 85 16.46 21.38 -14.75
C LEU A 85 16.04 20.67 -16.05
N PRO A 86 14.95 21.08 -16.72
CA PRO A 86 14.56 20.56 -18.04
C PRO A 86 15.64 20.63 -19.12
N SER A 87 16.62 21.53 -18.93
CA SER A 87 17.82 21.64 -19.78
C SER A 87 18.83 20.48 -19.59
N GLY A 88 18.60 19.58 -18.64
CA GLY A 88 19.51 18.51 -18.24
C GLY A 88 20.66 18.95 -17.34
N LYS A 89 20.69 20.22 -16.92
CA LYS A 89 21.75 20.78 -16.07
C LYS A 89 21.33 20.81 -14.59
N PRO A 90 22.28 20.67 -13.65
CA PRO A 90 22.01 20.90 -12.24
C PRO A 90 21.43 22.30 -12.00
N VAL A 91 20.50 22.43 -11.05
CA VAL A 91 19.98 23.74 -10.63
C VAL A 91 21.05 24.61 -9.98
N TRP A 92 22.04 23.98 -9.34
CA TRP A 92 23.20 24.65 -8.76
C TRP A 92 24.50 24.03 -9.28
N PRO A 93 24.90 24.36 -10.52
CA PRO A 93 26.01 23.71 -11.21
C PRO A 93 27.39 24.02 -10.60
N GLU A 94 27.53 25.10 -9.84
CA GLU A 94 28.77 25.46 -9.14
C GLU A 94 29.05 24.55 -7.92
N TYR A 95 28.02 23.89 -7.37
CA TYR A 95 28.14 23.04 -6.19
C TYR A 95 27.90 21.56 -6.52
N TRP A 96 26.86 21.25 -7.28
CA TRP A 96 26.51 19.88 -7.66
C TRP A 96 26.86 19.63 -9.11
N LYS A 97 27.72 18.62 -9.36
CA LYS A 97 27.88 18.09 -10.71
C LYS A 97 26.74 17.15 -11.04
N LEU A 98 26.48 17.00 -12.34
CA LEU A 98 25.44 16.08 -12.82
C LEU A 98 25.74 14.62 -12.43
N GLU A 99 27.01 14.20 -12.46
CA GLU A 99 27.43 12.86 -12.06
C GLU A 99 27.09 12.54 -10.60
N ASP A 100 27.30 13.51 -9.70
CA ASP A 100 27.02 13.36 -8.27
C ASP A 100 25.51 13.26 -8.02
N LEU A 101 24.71 14.07 -8.71
CA LEU A 101 23.24 14.00 -8.66
C LEU A 101 22.71 12.65 -9.14
N LEU A 102 23.28 12.10 -10.21
CA LEU A 102 22.91 10.76 -10.70
C LEU A 102 23.30 9.65 -9.72
N SER A 103 24.43 9.80 -9.02
CA SER A 103 24.79 8.89 -7.92
C SER A 103 23.80 8.98 -6.77
N VAL A 104 23.38 10.19 -6.38
CA VAL A 104 22.36 10.38 -5.34
C VAL A 104 21.03 9.76 -5.76
N LYS A 105 20.60 9.93 -7.03
CA LYS A 105 19.41 9.26 -7.57
C LYS A 105 19.46 7.74 -7.40
N ALA A 106 20.62 7.13 -7.67
CA ALA A 106 20.79 5.69 -7.53
C ALA A 106 20.75 5.23 -6.06
N SER A 107 21.28 6.03 -5.13
CA SER A 107 21.35 5.67 -3.69
C SER A 107 20.08 5.98 -2.90
N ALA A 108 19.40 7.10 -3.19
CA ALA A 108 18.23 7.55 -2.44
C ALA A 108 16.94 6.78 -2.78
N GLY A 109 16.94 6.07 -3.92
CA GLY A 109 15.74 5.46 -4.49
C GLY A 109 14.91 6.48 -5.27
N ILE A 110 14.26 6.01 -6.33
CA ILE A 110 13.53 6.85 -7.31
C ILE A 110 12.42 7.68 -6.66
N SER A 111 11.71 7.12 -5.67
CA SER A 111 10.64 7.82 -4.94
C SER A 111 11.13 9.06 -4.19
N LYS A 112 12.14 8.90 -3.33
CA LYS A 112 12.73 10.02 -2.58
C LYS A 112 13.41 11.00 -3.52
N TRP A 113 14.04 10.51 -4.59
CA TRP A 113 14.64 11.35 -5.61
C TRP A 113 13.60 12.26 -6.26
N ASN A 114 12.47 11.73 -6.74
CA ASN A 114 11.51 12.55 -7.46
C ASN A 114 10.76 13.53 -6.55
N ALA A 115 10.39 13.11 -5.34
CA ALA A 115 9.78 14.01 -4.36
C ALA A 115 10.77 15.10 -3.89
N GLN A 116 11.88 14.70 -3.23
CA GLN A 116 12.76 15.64 -2.54
C GLN A 116 13.70 16.41 -3.48
N TYR A 117 14.18 15.76 -4.54
CA TYR A 117 15.17 16.38 -5.43
C TYR A 117 14.52 16.97 -6.67
N MET A 118 13.57 16.26 -7.31
CA MET A 118 12.93 16.77 -8.54
C MET A 118 11.66 17.60 -8.30
N GLN A 119 11.16 17.67 -7.06
CA GLN A 119 9.91 18.38 -6.71
C GLN A 119 8.66 17.84 -7.44
N ASP A 120 8.71 16.60 -7.91
CA ASP A 120 7.63 15.94 -8.66
C ASP A 120 7.25 14.61 -7.99
N PRO A 121 6.57 14.63 -6.83
CA PRO A 121 6.09 13.41 -6.20
C PRO A 121 4.98 12.81 -7.06
N THR A 122 5.23 11.64 -7.65
CA THR A 122 4.20 10.92 -8.41
C THR A 122 3.46 9.93 -7.51
N ALA A 123 2.17 9.70 -7.79
CA ALA A 123 1.37 8.73 -7.04
C ALA A 123 1.87 7.28 -7.25
N GLU A 124 2.54 6.99 -8.37
CA GLU A 124 3.11 5.66 -8.67
C GLU A 124 4.43 5.38 -7.95
N GLU A 125 5.25 6.39 -7.65
CA GLU A 125 6.61 6.14 -7.14
C GLU A 125 6.70 5.99 -5.63
N GLY A 126 5.70 6.47 -4.88
CA GLY A 126 5.54 6.13 -3.46
C GLY A 126 4.83 4.79 -3.24
N SER A 127 4.46 4.10 -4.33
CA SER A 127 3.82 2.79 -4.26
C SER A 127 4.78 1.74 -3.73
N LEU A 128 4.34 1.01 -2.70
CA LEU A 128 5.10 -0.11 -2.17
C LEU A 128 5.01 -1.35 -3.06
N ILE A 129 3.96 -1.48 -3.87
CA ILE A 129 3.77 -2.59 -4.82
C ILE A 129 3.42 -2.02 -6.18
N LYS A 130 4.39 -2.01 -7.10
CA LYS A 130 4.20 -1.38 -8.41
C LYS A 130 3.39 -2.24 -9.39
N ARG A 131 2.68 -1.59 -10.32
CA ARG A 131 1.87 -2.27 -11.35
C ARG A 131 2.71 -3.20 -12.23
N GLU A 132 3.94 -2.80 -12.55
CA GLU A 132 4.86 -3.55 -13.40
C GLU A 132 5.44 -4.80 -12.73
N TRP A 133 5.41 -4.88 -11.40
CA TRP A 133 5.93 -6.03 -10.65
C TRP A 133 5.01 -7.25 -10.74
N TRP A 134 3.72 -7.04 -11.02
CA TRP A 134 2.78 -8.13 -11.25
C TRP A 134 3.09 -8.83 -12.58
N ARG A 135 3.27 -10.15 -12.53
CA ARG A 135 3.42 -10.98 -13.72
C ARG A 135 2.05 -11.24 -14.35
N ASP A 136 1.94 -11.04 -15.65
CA ASP A 136 0.69 -11.28 -16.36
C ASP A 136 0.54 -12.77 -16.71
N TRP A 137 -0.55 -13.37 -16.24
CA TRP A 137 -0.94 -14.71 -16.65
C TRP A 137 -1.85 -14.63 -17.87
N THR A 138 -1.29 -14.92 -19.04
CA THR A 138 -1.98 -14.75 -20.33
C THR A 138 -2.78 -15.96 -20.78
N GLU A 139 -2.65 -17.10 -20.09
CA GLU A 139 -3.37 -18.32 -20.45
C GLU A 139 -4.83 -18.26 -19.99
N ASP A 140 -5.72 -18.86 -20.78
CA ASP A 140 -7.15 -18.91 -20.48
C ASP A 140 -7.54 -19.97 -19.43
N TYR A 141 -6.55 -20.71 -18.90
CA TYR A 141 -6.75 -21.74 -17.89
C TYR A 141 -5.93 -21.46 -16.62
N ILE A 142 -6.40 -21.98 -15.49
CA ILE A 142 -5.70 -21.91 -14.20
C ILE A 142 -4.59 -22.97 -14.20
N PRO A 143 -3.34 -22.63 -13.83
CA PRO A 143 -2.27 -23.62 -13.75
C PRO A 143 -2.58 -24.70 -12.69
N PRO A 144 -1.95 -25.88 -12.75
CA PRO A 144 -2.05 -26.85 -11.66
C PRO A 144 -1.62 -26.22 -10.34
N LEU A 145 -2.50 -26.29 -9.34
CA LEU A 145 -2.29 -25.65 -8.04
C LEU A 145 -1.84 -26.68 -7.01
N ASP A 146 -0.77 -26.34 -6.28
CA ASP A 146 -0.27 -27.10 -5.15
C ASP A 146 -1.13 -26.86 -3.90
N HIS A 147 -1.66 -25.64 -3.74
CA HIS A 147 -2.40 -25.19 -2.56
C HIS A 147 -3.25 -23.96 -2.89
N VAL A 148 -4.45 -23.87 -2.32
CA VAL A 148 -5.35 -22.71 -2.49
C VAL A 148 -5.54 -21.99 -1.16
N ILE A 149 -5.28 -20.68 -1.16
CA ILE A 149 -5.41 -19.80 -0.01
C ILE A 149 -6.52 -18.80 -0.28
N GLN A 150 -7.40 -18.60 0.68
CA GLN A 150 -8.38 -17.54 0.64
C GLN A 150 -8.19 -16.60 1.82
N SER A 151 -8.09 -15.30 1.55
CA SER A 151 -7.78 -14.27 2.53
C SER A 151 -8.91 -13.26 2.64
N TYR A 152 -9.35 -13.01 3.85
CA TYR A 152 -10.52 -12.22 4.16
C TYR A 152 -10.06 -11.04 5.02
N ASP A 153 -10.21 -9.85 4.45
CA ASP A 153 -10.18 -8.61 5.22
C ASP A 153 -11.62 -8.16 5.43
N THR A 154 -12.04 -8.12 6.69
CA THR A 154 -13.44 -7.93 7.06
C THR A 154 -13.59 -6.71 7.94
N ALA A 155 -14.35 -5.73 7.46
CA ALA A 155 -14.83 -4.63 8.27
C ALA A 155 -16.22 -4.92 8.84
N PHE A 156 -16.57 -4.31 9.97
CA PHE A 156 -17.89 -4.42 10.61
C PHE A 156 -18.55 -3.06 10.74
N MET A 157 -19.81 -2.94 10.31
CA MET A 157 -20.58 -1.69 10.39
C MET A 157 -21.19 -1.44 11.77
N LYS A 158 -21.18 -0.16 12.18
CA LYS A 158 -22.17 0.43 13.11
C LYS A 158 -22.87 1.68 12.55
N LYS A 159 -22.44 2.22 11.39
CA LYS A 159 -22.96 3.44 10.75
C LYS A 159 -22.88 3.35 9.21
N GLU A 160 -23.70 4.17 8.54
CA GLU A 160 -23.97 4.20 7.08
C GLU A 160 -22.77 4.56 6.15
N THR A 161 -21.59 4.87 6.70
CA THR A 161 -20.36 5.18 5.94
C THR A 161 -19.36 4.04 6.03
N ALA A 162 -19.72 2.87 5.50
CA ALA A 162 -19.02 1.60 5.72
C ALA A 162 -17.65 1.48 5.01
N ASP A 163 -16.70 0.83 5.70
CA ASP A 163 -15.48 0.24 5.14
C ASP A 163 -15.83 -1.03 4.34
N TYR A 164 -15.03 -1.42 3.34
CA TYR A 164 -15.34 -2.56 2.48
C TYR A 164 -14.94 -3.88 3.16
N SER A 165 -15.58 -4.98 2.74
CA SER A 165 -15.06 -6.33 2.99
C SER A 165 -14.44 -6.86 1.72
N ALA A 166 -13.22 -7.39 1.83
CA ALA A 166 -12.44 -7.91 0.72
C ALA A 166 -12.12 -9.40 0.92
N ILE A 167 -12.41 -10.21 -0.10
CA ILE A 167 -12.03 -11.63 -0.17
C ILE A 167 -11.15 -11.79 -1.41
N THR A 168 -9.92 -12.26 -1.22
CA THR A 168 -9.02 -12.61 -2.33
C THR A 168 -8.69 -14.10 -2.29
N THR A 169 -8.69 -14.75 -3.45
CA THR A 169 -8.35 -16.16 -3.60
C THR A 169 -7.04 -16.28 -4.38
N TRP A 170 -6.12 -17.08 -3.86
CA TRP A 170 -4.77 -17.24 -4.37
C TRP A 170 -4.43 -18.72 -4.54
N GLY A 171 -3.75 -19.04 -5.64
CA GLY A 171 -3.21 -20.37 -5.90
C GLY A 171 -1.68 -20.37 -5.78
N VAL A 172 -1.13 -21.36 -5.08
CA VAL A 172 0.29 -21.68 -5.15
C VAL A 172 0.50 -22.63 -6.31
N PHE A 173 1.44 -22.33 -7.20
CA PHE A 173 1.72 -23.17 -8.37
C PHE A 173 3.21 -23.14 -8.72
N ARG A 174 3.62 -23.99 -9.67
CA ARG A 174 4.97 -23.97 -10.25
C ARG A 174 4.89 -23.83 -11.76
N LEU A 175 5.84 -23.10 -12.35
CA LEU A 175 5.96 -23.00 -13.81
C LEU A 175 6.43 -24.30 -14.44
N ASN A 176 7.25 -25.06 -13.72
CA ASN A 176 7.68 -26.43 -14.03
C ASN A 176 8.12 -27.13 -12.73
N GLU A 177 8.38 -28.44 -12.77
CA GLU A 177 8.68 -29.25 -11.58
C GLU A 177 9.88 -28.72 -10.76
N ASP A 178 10.87 -28.15 -11.44
CA ASP A 178 12.11 -27.62 -10.85
C ASP A 178 12.04 -26.13 -10.47
N SER A 179 10.95 -25.45 -10.79
CA SER A 179 10.79 -24.02 -10.49
C SER A 179 10.44 -23.81 -9.01
N PRO A 180 10.84 -22.66 -8.43
CA PRO A 180 10.30 -22.24 -7.14
C PRO A 180 8.78 -22.11 -7.25
N GLN A 181 8.12 -22.16 -6.10
CA GLN A 181 6.69 -21.88 -6.07
C GLN A 181 6.43 -20.42 -6.45
N HIS A 182 5.28 -20.19 -7.04
CA HIS A 182 4.75 -18.89 -7.42
C HIS A 182 3.35 -18.76 -6.83
N LEU A 183 2.87 -17.52 -6.71
CA LEU A 183 1.51 -17.24 -6.28
C LEU A 183 0.75 -16.61 -7.44
N ILE A 184 -0.48 -17.07 -7.70
CA ILE A 184 -1.37 -16.48 -8.71
C ILE A 184 -2.68 -16.03 -8.06
N LEU A 185 -3.12 -14.81 -8.37
CA LEU A 185 -4.44 -14.31 -8.00
C LEU A 185 -5.51 -14.99 -8.86
N LEU A 186 -6.44 -15.71 -8.22
CA LEU A 186 -7.50 -16.48 -8.87
C LEU A 186 -8.84 -15.74 -8.89
N ASP A 187 -9.14 -15.01 -7.82
CA ASP A 187 -10.39 -14.26 -7.69
C ASP A 187 -10.27 -13.13 -6.66
N ALA A 188 -11.11 -12.10 -6.81
CA ALA A 188 -11.27 -11.06 -5.80
C ALA A 188 -12.73 -10.57 -5.73
N ARG A 189 -13.23 -10.36 -4.51
CA ARG A 189 -14.53 -9.74 -4.23
C ARG A 189 -14.35 -8.63 -3.23
N LYS A 190 -14.85 -7.43 -3.54
CA LYS A 190 -14.81 -6.27 -2.66
C LYS A 190 -16.18 -5.60 -2.63
N GLU A 191 -16.87 -5.70 -1.50
CA GLU A 191 -18.24 -5.21 -1.37
C GLU A 191 -18.51 -4.65 0.03
N ARG A 192 -19.47 -3.73 0.13
CA ARG A 192 -20.00 -3.25 1.41
C ARG A 192 -21.14 -4.15 1.83
N LEU A 193 -20.87 -5.06 2.77
CA LEU A 193 -21.80 -6.09 3.18
C LEU A 193 -22.10 -5.98 4.67
N GLU A 194 -23.38 -6.14 5.01
CA GLU A 194 -23.79 -6.45 6.36
C GLU A 194 -23.35 -7.88 6.72
N PHE A 195 -23.19 -8.15 8.03
CA PHE A 195 -22.64 -9.42 8.50
C PHE A 195 -23.35 -10.68 7.94
N PRO A 196 -24.70 -10.74 7.83
CA PRO A 196 -25.38 -11.89 7.23
C PRO A 196 -24.99 -12.13 5.77
N ASP A 197 -24.82 -11.07 4.98
CA ASP A 197 -24.48 -11.17 3.56
C ASP A 197 -22.99 -11.51 3.38
N LEU A 198 -22.11 -10.94 4.22
CA LEU A 198 -20.70 -11.32 4.29
C LEU A 198 -20.53 -12.81 4.55
N ARG A 199 -21.30 -13.38 5.50
CA ARG A 199 -21.30 -14.81 5.81
C ARG A 199 -21.74 -15.67 4.61
N ARG A 200 -22.75 -15.21 3.86
CA ARG A 200 -23.22 -15.91 2.66
C ARG A 200 -22.17 -15.89 1.56
N LEU A 201 -21.59 -14.72 1.28
CA LEU A 201 -20.53 -14.57 0.29
C LEU A 201 -19.31 -15.41 0.67
N ALA A 202 -18.89 -15.38 1.94
CA ALA A 202 -17.80 -16.18 2.48
C ALA A 202 -17.98 -17.68 2.23
N HIS A 203 -19.20 -18.18 2.48
CA HIS A 203 -19.53 -19.58 2.29
C HIS A 203 -19.62 -19.98 0.80
N GLU A 204 -20.19 -19.11 -0.04
CA GLU A 204 -20.24 -19.31 -1.49
C GLU A 204 -18.83 -19.39 -2.09
N GLN A 205 -17.97 -18.44 -1.72
CA GLN A 205 -16.59 -18.36 -2.16
C GLN A 205 -15.76 -19.56 -1.69
N TYR A 206 -15.94 -20.00 -0.43
CA TYR A 206 -15.31 -21.21 0.08
C TYR A 206 -15.77 -22.46 -0.69
N THR A 207 -17.08 -22.59 -0.94
CA THR A 207 -17.64 -23.77 -1.61
C THR A 207 -17.20 -23.85 -3.07
N TYR A 208 -17.12 -22.71 -3.76
CA TYR A 208 -16.69 -22.65 -5.15
C TYR A 208 -15.20 -22.97 -5.32
N TRP A 209 -14.34 -22.32 -4.53
CA TRP A 209 -12.88 -22.47 -4.66
C TRP A 209 -12.31 -23.65 -3.88
N ASN A 210 -13.05 -24.20 -2.91
CA ASN A 210 -12.63 -25.27 -2.01
C ASN A 210 -11.19 -25.09 -1.49
N PRO A 211 -10.88 -23.95 -0.83
CA PRO A 211 -9.51 -23.61 -0.45
C PRO A 211 -8.98 -24.51 0.67
N ASP A 212 -7.70 -24.84 0.61
CA ASP A 212 -6.99 -25.57 1.66
C ASP A 212 -6.77 -24.73 2.92
N THR A 213 -6.79 -23.40 2.80
CA THR A 213 -6.61 -22.48 3.93
C THR A 213 -7.48 -21.24 3.77
N VAL A 214 -8.31 -21.00 4.78
CA VAL A 214 -9.05 -19.74 4.94
C VAL A 214 -8.38 -18.90 6.02
N LEU A 215 -7.95 -17.69 5.66
CA LEU A 215 -7.32 -16.72 6.55
C LEU A 215 -8.30 -15.58 6.82
N ILE A 216 -8.54 -15.27 8.09
CA ILE A 216 -9.39 -14.14 8.50
C ILE A 216 -8.65 -13.32 9.54
N GLU A 217 -8.59 -12.00 9.37
CA GLU A 217 -7.99 -11.12 10.39
C GLU A 217 -8.82 -11.20 11.70
N ALA A 218 -8.16 -11.43 12.82
CA ALA A 218 -8.81 -11.54 14.13
C ALA A 218 -9.18 -10.17 14.74
N LYS A 219 -9.83 -9.31 13.95
CA LYS A 219 -10.33 -7.99 14.35
C LYS A 219 -11.78 -7.80 13.92
N ALA A 220 -12.49 -6.90 14.59
CA ALA A 220 -13.86 -6.49 14.26
C ALA A 220 -14.80 -7.67 13.91
N SER A 221 -15.32 -7.72 12.68
CA SER A 221 -16.21 -8.77 12.16
C SER A 221 -15.53 -10.12 11.91
N GLY A 222 -14.20 -10.15 11.85
CA GLY A 222 -13.46 -11.36 11.54
C GLY A 222 -13.60 -12.43 12.62
N LEU A 223 -13.65 -12.05 13.90
CA LEU A 223 -13.86 -13.02 15.00
C LEU A 223 -15.26 -13.67 14.96
N PRO A 224 -16.38 -12.91 14.85
CA PRO A 224 -17.70 -13.47 14.60
C PRO A 224 -17.76 -14.35 13.33
N LEU A 225 -17.14 -13.91 12.23
CA LEU A 225 -17.14 -14.67 10.98
C LEU A 225 -16.39 -16.00 11.13
N THR A 226 -15.23 -15.99 11.78
CA THR A 226 -14.46 -17.20 12.12
C THR A 226 -15.31 -18.19 12.91
N TYR A 227 -16.08 -17.72 13.90
CA TYR A 227 -16.91 -18.60 14.72
C TYR A 227 -18.01 -19.27 13.88
N GLU A 228 -18.72 -18.49 13.07
CA GLU A 228 -19.78 -18.97 12.17
C GLU A 228 -19.24 -19.97 11.14
N LEU A 229 -18.13 -19.66 10.47
CA LEU A 229 -17.53 -20.55 9.48
C LEU A 229 -17.04 -21.85 10.11
N ARG A 230 -16.44 -21.80 11.31
CA ARG A 230 -16.05 -23.02 12.03
C ARG A 230 -17.25 -23.87 12.44
N GLN A 231 -18.38 -23.26 12.81
CA GLN A 231 -19.62 -24.01 13.06
C GLN A 231 -20.17 -24.69 11.81
N MET A 232 -19.91 -24.14 10.62
CA MET A 232 -20.20 -24.78 9.34
C MET A 232 -19.18 -25.87 8.94
N GLY A 233 -18.17 -26.13 9.77
CA GLY A 233 -17.11 -27.10 9.48
C GLY A 233 -15.98 -26.55 8.63
N ILE A 234 -15.90 -25.23 8.41
CA ILE A 234 -14.84 -24.59 7.62
C ILE A 234 -13.64 -24.30 8.52
N PRO A 235 -12.45 -24.87 8.24
CA PRO A 235 -11.25 -24.64 9.05
C PRO A 235 -10.65 -23.26 8.76
N VAL A 236 -10.95 -22.31 9.63
CA VAL A 236 -10.40 -20.95 9.56
C VAL A 236 -9.14 -20.79 10.42
N VAL A 237 -8.09 -20.21 9.85
CA VAL A 237 -6.89 -19.75 10.53
C VAL A 237 -7.00 -18.25 10.77
N ASN A 238 -6.84 -17.85 12.03
CA ASN A 238 -6.87 -16.44 12.39
C ASN A 238 -5.51 -15.80 12.10
N PHE A 239 -5.53 -14.67 11.39
CA PHE A 239 -4.37 -13.82 11.20
C PHE A 239 -4.41 -12.68 12.22
N SER A 240 -3.31 -12.50 12.96
CA SER A 240 -3.15 -11.39 13.91
C SER A 240 -1.82 -10.70 13.64
N PRO A 241 -1.79 -9.45 13.17
CA PRO A 241 -0.54 -8.74 13.00
C PRO A 241 0.17 -8.56 14.35
N SER A 242 1.49 -8.71 14.36
CA SER A 242 2.31 -8.50 15.56
C SER A 242 2.15 -7.07 16.10
N LYS A 243 2.07 -6.92 17.44
CA LYS A 243 1.93 -5.61 18.08
C LYS A 243 3.09 -4.70 17.65
N GLY A 244 2.78 -3.59 16.99
CA GLY A 244 3.76 -2.60 16.52
C GLY A 244 4.11 -2.67 15.02
N ASN A 245 3.63 -3.67 14.28
CA ASN A 245 3.75 -3.69 12.82
C ASN A 245 2.60 -2.90 12.18
N ASP A 246 2.90 -1.68 11.73
CA ASP A 246 1.96 -0.88 10.96
C ASP A 246 1.70 -1.49 9.55
N LYS A 247 0.66 -1.00 8.87
CA LYS A 247 0.25 -1.52 7.56
C LYS A 247 1.39 -1.41 6.53
N HIS A 248 2.11 -0.30 6.53
CA HIS A 248 3.27 -0.07 5.67
C HIS A 248 4.36 -1.12 5.86
N SER A 249 4.70 -1.47 7.11
CA SER A 249 5.72 -2.49 7.39
C SER A 249 5.31 -3.87 6.87
N ARG A 250 4.01 -4.22 6.92
CA ARG A 250 3.51 -5.48 6.37
C ARG A 250 3.60 -5.54 4.85
N VAL A 251 3.22 -4.45 4.16
CA VAL A 251 3.31 -4.37 2.70
C VAL A 251 4.78 -4.40 2.25
N ASN A 252 5.67 -3.66 2.93
CA ASN A 252 7.11 -3.71 2.67
C ASN A 252 7.69 -5.13 2.83
N ALA A 253 7.19 -5.91 3.80
CA ALA A 253 7.65 -7.28 4.02
C ALA A 253 7.28 -8.25 2.88
N VAL A 254 6.26 -7.94 2.07
CA VAL A 254 5.85 -8.76 0.92
C VAL A 254 6.31 -8.20 -0.42
N SER A 255 6.67 -6.92 -0.47
CA SER A 255 7.10 -6.21 -1.68
C SER A 255 8.22 -6.93 -2.47
N PRO A 256 9.25 -7.53 -1.83
CA PRO A 256 10.29 -8.28 -2.55
C PRO A 256 9.77 -9.49 -3.36
N LEU A 257 8.64 -10.11 -2.97
CA LEU A 257 8.05 -11.21 -3.74
C LEU A 257 7.40 -10.72 -5.04
N PHE A 258 6.85 -9.50 -5.01
CA PHE A 258 6.36 -8.84 -6.22
C PHE A 258 7.53 -8.44 -7.12
N GLU A 259 8.54 -7.77 -6.55
CA GLU A 259 9.72 -7.30 -7.31
C GLU A 259 10.48 -8.46 -7.97
N SER A 260 10.62 -9.60 -7.29
CA SER A 260 11.26 -10.81 -7.84
C SER A 260 10.42 -11.54 -8.91
N GLY A 261 9.21 -11.06 -9.22
CA GLY A 261 8.34 -11.66 -10.22
C GLY A 261 7.71 -12.99 -9.78
N MET A 262 7.56 -13.23 -8.48
CA MET A 262 6.93 -14.45 -7.97
C MET A 262 5.40 -14.39 -7.97
N ILE A 263 4.82 -13.19 -8.08
CA ILE A 263 3.37 -12.96 -7.99
C ILE A 263 2.77 -12.72 -9.38
N TRP A 264 1.74 -13.50 -9.71
CA TRP A 264 1.04 -13.51 -10.97
C TRP A 264 -0.43 -13.09 -10.80
N ALA A 265 -0.99 -12.48 -11.84
CA ALA A 265 -2.41 -12.20 -11.93
C ALA A 265 -2.85 -12.18 -13.41
N PRO A 266 -4.07 -12.62 -13.74
CA PRO A 266 -4.59 -12.52 -15.09
C PRO A 266 -5.03 -11.08 -15.39
N LYS A 267 -4.15 -10.23 -15.94
CA LYS A 267 -4.39 -8.79 -16.07
C LYS A 267 -5.55 -8.43 -17.01
N SER A 268 -6.00 -9.38 -17.83
CA SER A 268 -7.18 -9.24 -18.68
C SER A 268 -8.50 -9.29 -17.91
N LYS A 269 -8.50 -9.74 -16.65
CA LYS A 269 -9.70 -9.85 -15.80
C LYS A 269 -9.89 -8.60 -14.96
N GLN A 270 -11.13 -8.14 -14.86
CA GLN A 270 -11.48 -6.92 -14.12
C GLN A 270 -11.09 -7.01 -12.64
N PHE A 271 -11.41 -8.11 -11.96
CA PHE A 271 -11.08 -8.28 -10.54
C PHE A 271 -9.57 -8.17 -10.28
N ALA A 272 -8.72 -8.61 -11.22
CA ALA A 272 -7.27 -8.54 -11.09
C ALA A 272 -6.78 -7.11 -11.26
N GLN A 273 -7.35 -6.35 -12.20
CA GLN A 273 -7.05 -4.94 -12.37
C GLN A 273 -7.39 -4.13 -11.12
N GLU A 274 -8.55 -4.37 -10.52
CA GLU A 274 -8.97 -3.71 -9.28
C GLU A 274 -7.97 -3.95 -8.13
N VAL A 275 -7.51 -5.20 -7.95
CA VAL A 275 -6.48 -5.52 -6.94
C VAL A 275 -5.14 -4.85 -7.25
N ILE A 276 -4.68 -4.94 -8.50
CA ILE A 276 -3.40 -4.34 -8.93
C ILE A 276 -3.42 -2.83 -8.75
N GLU A 277 -4.51 -2.17 -9.12
CA GLU A 277 -4.67 -0.72 -8.99
C GLU A 277 -4.69 -0.26 -7.54
N GLU A 278 -5.40 -0.98 -6.67
CA GLU A 278 -5.46 -0.64 -5.24
C GLU A 278 -4.10 -0.85 -4.56
N CYS A 279 -3.42 -1.97 -4.85
CA CYS A 279 -2.05 -2.21 -4.40
C CYS A 279 -1.06 -1.16 -4.93
N ALA A 280 -1.21 -0.75 -6.19
CA ALA A 280 -0.36 0.28 -6.78
C ALA A 280 -0.65 1.68 -6.23
N ALA A 281 -1.88 1.98 -5.83
CA ALA A 281 -2.22 3.25 -5.21
C ALA A 281 -1.77 3.35 -3.75
N PHE A 282 -1.55 2.23 -3.06
CA PHE A 282 -1.11 2.21 -1.67
C PHE A 282 0.29 2.84 -1.50
N PRO A 283 0.53 3.73 -0.50
CA PRO A 283 -0.32 4.05 0.64
C PRO A 283 -1.26 5.25 0.45
N PHE A 284 -1.31 5.83 -0.76
CA PHE A 284 -2.03 7.06 -1.02
C PHE A 284 -3.42 6.85 -1.63
N GLY A 285 -3.84 5.60 -1.85
CA GLY A 285 -5.18 5.25 -2.32
C GLY A 285 -6.28 5.61 -1.30
N ASP A 286 -7.51 5.76 -1.79
CA ASP A 286 -8.68 6.04 -0.94
C ASP A 286 -9.20 4.80 -0.19
N ASN A 287 -8.83 3.61 -0.66
CA ASN A 287 -9.16 2.33 -0.03
C ASN A 287 -7.91 1.46 0.08
N ASP A 288 -7.90 0.54 1.04
CA ASP A 288 -6.77 -0.36 1.28
C ASP A 288 -7.18 -1.79 1.70
N ASP A 289 -8.46 -2.15 1.54
CA ASP A 289 -9.01 -3.46 1.94
C ASP A 289 -8.45 -4.61 1.08
N LEU A 290 -8.32 -4.39 -0.24
CA LEU A 290 -7.68 -5.39 -1.12
C LEU A 290 -6.19 -5.53 -0.83
N VAL A 291 -5.56 -4.45 -0.35
CA VAL A 291 -4.13 -4.43 0.02
C VAL A 291 -3.91 -5.27 1.27
N ASP A 292 -4.75 -5.11 2.29
CA ASP A 292 -4.67 -5.92 3.51
C ASP A 292 -4.94 -7.40 3.23
N SER A 293 -5.99 -7.71 2.48
CA SER A 293 -6.32 -9.09 2.07
C SER A 293 -5.17 -9.74 1.28
N THR A 294 -4.60 -9.02 0.31
CA THR A 294 -3.45 -9.47 -0.48
C THR A 294 -2.22 -9.69 0.39
N THR A 295 -1.88 -8.72 1.23
CA THR A 295 -0.71 -8.78 2.12
C THR A 295 -0.81 -9.97 3.07
N GLN A 296 -1.99 -10.22 3.64
CA GLN A 296 -2.24 -11.37 4.50
C GLN A 296 -2.01 -12.72 3.78
N ALA A 297 -2.50 -12.85 2.53
CA ALA A 297 -2.28 -14.06 1.72
C ALA A 297 -0.79 -14.28 1.41
N VAL A 298 -0.10 -13.23 0.94
CA VAL A 298 1.31 -13.30 0.57
C VAL A 298 2.21 -13.52 1.80
N MET A 299 1.88 -12.93 2.95
CA MET A 299 2.58 -13.22 4.21
C MET A 299 2.41 -14.68 4.64
N ARG A 300 1.21 -15.26 4.50
CA ARG A 300 0.98 -16.68 4.81
C ARG A 300 1.80 -17.58 3.89
N PHE A 301 1.87 -17.24 2.61
CA PHE A 301 2.71 -17.93 1.64
C PHE A 301 4.18 -17.93 2.06
N ARG A 302 4.71 -16.78 2.51
CA ARG A 302 6.08 -16.65 3.03
C ARG A 302 6.31 -17.43 4.33
N GLN A 303 5.38 -17.37 5.28
CA GLN A 303 5.52 -18.02 6.61
C GLN A 303 5.24 -19.52 6.60
N GLY A 304 4.53 -20.04 5.58
CA GLY A 304 4.13 -21.43 5.49
C GLY A 304 5.26 -22.43 5.26
N GLY A 305 6.52 -21.99 5.16
CA GLY A 305 7.64 -22.84 4.74
C GLY A 305 7.52 -23.29 3.28
N LEU A 306 6.66 -22.64 2.50
CA LEU A 306 6.39 -22.97 1.10
C LEU A 306 7.40 -22.30 0.15
N ILE A 307 8.11 -21.25 0.59
CA ILE A 307 9.29 -20.69 -0.11
C ILE A 307 10.33 -20.21 0.89
N SER A 308 11.59 -20.60 0.67
CA SER A 308 12.78 -19.92 1.18
C SER A 308 13.25 -18.86 0.16
N HIS A 309 13.52 -17.64 0.60
CA HIS A 309 14.23 -16.64 -0.20
C HIS A 309 15.59 -17.19 -0.63
N PRO A 310 16.13 -16.85 -1.82
CA PRO A 310 17.45 -17.31 -2.26
C PRO A 310 18.59 -16.93 -1.28
N GLU A 311 18.38 -15.89 -0.48
CA GLU A 311 19.32 -15.41 0.55
C GLU A 311 18.92 -15.79 1.98
N ASP A 312 17.84 -16.57 2.16
CA ASP A 312 17.46 -17.03 3.50
C ASP A 312 18.52 -18.01 4.04
N TYR A 313 18.86 -17.85 5.32
CA TYR A 313 19.80 -18.72 6.01
C TYR A 313 19.27 -20.16 6.06
N ILE A 314 20.03 -21.10 5.48
CA ILE A 314 19.70 -22.53 5.50
C ILE A 314 20.20 -23.12 6.81
N ASP A 315 19.28 -23.58 7.67
CA ASP A 315 19.67 -24.32 8.87
C ASP A 315 20.40 -25.62 8.47
N PRO A 316 21.57 -25.91 9.06
CA PRO A 316 22.21 -27.20 8.86
C PRO A 316 21.26 -28.31 9.38
N PRO A 317 21.20 -29.46 8.70
CA PRO A 317 20.27 -30.52 9.07
C PRO A 317 20.50 -30.92 10.53
N ALA A 318 19.43 -30.81 11.33
CA ALA A 318 19.46 -31.20 12.73
C ALA A 318 19.77 -32.69 12.81
N SER A 319 20.89 -33.04 13.45
CA SER A 319 21.17 -34.42 13.84
C SER A 319 20.14 -34.83 14.89
N LEU A 320 19.13 -35.58 14.47
CA LEU A 320 18.19 -36.21 15.40
C LEU A 320 18.98 -37.28 16.16
N ASP A 321 19.20 -37.03 17.44
CA ASP A 321 19.72 -38.02 18.38
C ASP A 321 18.57 -39.01 18.67
N ASP A 322 18.72 -40.25 18.20
CA ASP A 322 17.71 -41.32 18.09
C ASP A 322 17.16 -41.88 19.43
N ASN A 323 17.32 -41.17 20.55
CA ASN A 323 16.94 -41.67 21.87
C ASN A 323 15.90 -40.79 22.58
N LYS A 324 14.66 -40.77 22.08
CA LYS A 324 13.51 -40.29 22.86
C LYS A 324 12.44 -41.36 22.96
N ILE A 325 12.25 -41.88 24.17
CA ILE A 325 11.20 -42.83 24.55
C ILE A 325 9.99 -42.03 25.04
N TYR A 326 8.79 -42.36 24.57
CA TYR A 326 7.52 -41.75 24.99
C TYR A 326 7.15 -42.19 26.42
N TYR A 327 6.60 -41.26 27.22
CA TYR A 327 5.93 -41.54 28.49
C TYR A 327 4.42 -41.59 28.33
#